data_AF-A0A0G2GET9-F1
#
_entry.id   AF-A0A0G2GET9-F1
#
_cell.length_a   1.000
_cell.length_b   1.000
_cell.length_c   1.000
_cell.angle_alpha   90.00
_cell.angle_beta   90.00
_cell.angle_gamma   90.00
#
_symmetry.space_group_name_H-M   'P 1'
#
loop_
_entity.id
_entity.type
_entity.pdbx_description
1 polymer ?
#
loop_
_entity_poly.entity_id
_entity_poly.type
_entity_poly.pdbx_seq_one_letter_code
_entity_poly.pdbx_strand_id
1 'polypeptide(L)'
;MSKAKAYAVGTLGFLAISVGGPALTWYLRPTDEEIFQKFNPDLQKRSLENRERREKEFDEFVTKLKEYSKSDKPIWVVAAEEERKRRAQALEGSQTRILEESRIREELRGPQGSKK
;
A
#
# COMPACT_ATOMS: atom_id res chain seq x y z
N MET A 1 -11.38 -46.07 34.06
CA MET A 1 -11.87 -45.27 32.90
C MET A 1 -11.19 -45.83 31.66
N SER A 2 -11.95 -46.28 30.64
CA SER A 2 -11.34 -46.89 29.44
C SER A 2 -10.53 -45.85 28.65
N LYS A 3 -9.34 -46.22 28.17
CA LYS A 3 -8.46 -45.36 27.36
C LYS A 3 -9.21 -44.76 26.16
N ALA A 4 -10.14 -45.52 25.56
CA ALA A 4 -10.99 -45.06 24.46
C ALA A 4 -11.86 -43.86 24.85
N LYS A 5 -12.38 -43.80 26.09
CA LYS A 5 -13.15 -42.65 26.59
C LYS A 5 -12.26 -41.42 26.78
N ALA A 6 -11.03 -41.61 27.26
CA ALA A 6 -10.08 -40.51 27.42
C ALA A 6 -9.66 -39.90 26.07
N TYR A 7 -9.39 -40.74 25.06
CA TYR A 7 -9.10 -40.25 23.71
C TYR A 7 -10.29 -39.54 23.07
N ALA A 8 -11.51 -40.08 23.22
CA ALA A 8 -12.71 -39.45 22.68
C ALA A 8 -12.97 -38.07 23.30
N VAL A 9 -12.83 -37.93 24.62
CA VAL A 9 -12.99 -36.64 25.31
C VAL A 9 -11.87 -35.66 24.89
N GLY A 10 -10.63 -36.14 24.77
CA GLY A 10 -9.50 -35.32 24.31
C GLY A 10 -9.69 -34.79 22.89
N THR A 11 -10.11 -35.65 21.95
CA THR A 11 -10.35 -35.24 20.56
C THR A 11 -11.52 -34.26 20.44
N LEU A 12 -12.58 -34.46 21.22
CA LEU A 12 -13.73 -33.56 21.21
C LEU A 12 -13.37 -32.18 21.77
N GLY A 13 -12.61 -32.14 22.88
CA GLY A 13 -12.11 -30.90 23.45
C GLY A 13 -11.16 -30.15 22.53
N PHE A 14 -10.26 -30.87 21.85
CA PHE A 14 -9.35 -30.26 20.87
C PHE A 14 -10.10 -29.64 19.69
N LEU A 15 -11.10 -30.33 19.13
CA LEU A 15 -11.92 -29.80 18.04
C LEU A 15 -12.74 -28.58 18.49
N ALA A 16 -13.31 -28.65 19.70
CA ALA A 16 -14.07 -27.54 20.27
C ALA A 16 -13.21 -26.28 20.43
N ILE A 17 -11.95 -26.41 20.87
CA ILE A 17 -11.05 -25.25 21.01
C ILE A 17 -10.53 -24.79 19.64
N SER A 18 -10.15 -25.72 18.76
CA SER A 18 -9.56 -25.41 17.45
C SER A 18 -10.55 -24.71 16.50
N VAL A 19 -11.83 -25.09 16.56
CA VAL A 19 -12.88 -24.48 15.74
C VAL A 19 -13.63 -23.39 16.52
N GLY A 20 -13.95 -23.65 17.79
CA GLY A 20 -14.70 -22.72 18.63
C GLY A 20 -13.93 -21.45 18.95
N GLY A 21 -12.60 -21.49 19.07
CA GLY A 21 -11.78 -20.29 19.27
C GLY A 21 -11.90 -19.29 18.11
N PRO A 22 -11.57 -19.70 16.86
CA PRO A 22 -11.77 -18.86 15.69
C PRO A 22 -13.23 -18.45 15.48
N ALA A 23 -14.19 -19.37 15.67
CA ALA A 23 -15.61 -19.08 15.51
C ALA A 23 -16.13 -18.03 16.51
N LEU A 24 -15.73 -18.11 17.78
CA LEU A 24 -16.07 -17.13 18.80
C LEU A 24 -15.45 -15.76 18.49
N THR A 25 -14.22 -15.75 17.99
CA THR A 25 -13.55 -14.51 17.59
C THR A 25 -14.27 -13.85 16.42
N TRP A 26 -14.68 -14.63 15.42
CA TRP A 26 -15.47 -14.13 14.29
C TRP A 26 -16.83 -13.59 14.73
N TYR A 27 -17.46 -14.24 15.70
CA TYR A 27 -18.74 -13.79 16.25
C TYR A 27 -18.64 -12.47 17.03
N LEU A 28 -17.55 -12.27 17.78
CA LEU A 28 -17.35 -11.07 18.60
C LEU A 28 -16.71 -9.91 17.82
N ARG A 29 -15.97 -10.19 16.75
CA ARG A 29 -15.28 -9.17 15.98
C ARG A 29 -16.33 -8.27 15.31
N PRO A 30 -16.35 -6.95 15.60
CA PRO A 30 -17.27 -6.05 14.95
C PRO A 30 -16.99 -5.97 13.44
N THR A 31 -18.03 -5.77 12.66
CA THR A 31 -17.90 -5.60 11.21
C THR A 31 -17.29 -4.23 10.88
N ASP A 32 -16.73 -4.11 9.66
CA ASP A 32 -16.12 -2.84 9.24
C ASP A 32 -17.14 -1.68 9.23
N GLU A 33 -18.41 -1.97 8.98
CA GLU A 33 -19.51 -1.00 9.04
C GLU A 33 -19.79 -0.54 10.47
N GLU A 34 -19.84 -1.46 11.43
CA GLU A 34 -20.01 -1.11 12.85
C GLU A 34 -18.84 -0.30 13.40
N ILE A 35 -17.62 -0.57 12.92
CA ILE A 35 -16.43 0.21 13.23
C ILE A 35 -16.56 1.61 12.62
N PHE A 36 -16.99 1.71 11.36
CA PHE A 36 -17.16 2.98 10.67
C PHE A 36 -18.19 3.89 11.35
N GLN A 37 -19.30 3.34 11.84
CA GLN A 37 -20.32 4.10 12.57
C GLN A 37 -19.79 4.68 13.89
N LYS A 38 -18.78 4.05 14.50
CA LYS A 38 -18.12 4.53 15.73
C LYS A 38 -17.06 5.60 15.46
N PHE A 39 -16.71 5.88 14.21
CA PHE A 39 -15.75 6.94 13.87
C PHE A 39 -16.36 8.33 14.07
N ASN A 40 -15.49 9.30 14.39
CA ASN A 40 -15.85 10.71 14.41
C ASN A 40 -16.24 11.18 12.98
N PRO A 41 -17.13 12.17 12.80
CA PRO A 41 -17.70 12.51 11.50
C PRO A 41 -16.65 12.94 10.46
N ASP A 42 -15.58 13.61 10.90
CA ASP A 42 -14.46 13.98 10.03
C ASP A 42 -13.72 12.76 9.47
N LEU A 43 -13.55 11.72 10.28
CA LEU A 43 -12.90 10.47 9.86
C LEU A 43 -13.79 9.66 8.93
N GLN A 44 -15.10 9.69 9.15
CA GLN A 44 -16.07 9.07 8.24
C GLN A 44 -15.97 9.70 6.86
N LYS A 45 -16.02 11.04 6.79
CA LYS A 45 -15.89 11.79 5.53
C LYS A 45 -14.57 11.49 4.83
N ARG A 46 -13.45 11.57 5.56
CA ARG A 46 -12.13 11.28 5.00
C ARG A 46 -12.01 9.83 4.52
N SER A 47 -12.60 8.87 5.22
CA SER A 47 -12.56 7.45 4.84
C SER A 47 -13.36 7.20 3.55
N LEU A 48 -14.50 7.88 3.37
CA LEU A 48 -15.31 7.84 2.16
C LEU A 48 -14.57 8.47 0.97
N GLU A 49 -14.03 9.67 1.15
CA GLU A 49 -13.27 10.39 0.10
C GLU A 49 -12.01 9.62 -0.33
N ASN A 50 -11.34 8.95 0.61
CA ASN A 50 -10.11 8.20 0.32
C ASN A 50 -10.36 6.74 -0.08
N ARG A 51 -11.60 6.28 -0.16
CA ARG A 51 -11.90 4.87 -0.44
C ARG A 51 -11.34 4.45 -1.80
N GLU A 52 -11.72 5.16 -2.86
CA GLU A 52 -11.26 4.89 -4.22
C GLU A 52 -9.72 4.99 -4.33
N ARG A 53 -9.14 6.02 -3.71
CA ARG A 53 -7.68 6.18 -3.67
C ARG A 53 -6.99 4.97 -3.02
N ARG A 54 -7.50 4.50 -1.88
CA ARG A 54 -6.94 3.33 -1.17
C ARG A 54 -7.09 2.04 -1.98
N GLU A 55 -8.23 1.85 -2.63
CA GLU A 55 -8.46 0.69 -3.52
C GLU A 55 -7.44 0.69 -4.67
N LYS A 56 -7.25 1.84 -5.32
CA LYS A 56 -6.25 1.99 -6.39
C LYS A 56 -4.82 1.78 -5.90
N GLU A 57 -4.45 2.36 -4.76
CA GLU A 57 -3.13 2.19 -4.16
C GLU A 57 -2.86 0.74 -3.77
N PHE A 58 -3.87 0.03 -3.29
CA PHE A 58 -3.77 -1.39 -2.97
C PHE A 58 -3.56 -2.24 -4.23
N ASP A 59 -4.33 -2.00 -5.29
CA ASP A 59 -4.17 -2.70 -6.56
C ASP A 59 -2.78 -2.45 -7.18
N GLU A 60 -2.30 -1.20 -7.14
CA GLU A 60 -0.95 -0.86 -7.60
C GLU A 60 0.13 -1.57 -6.76
N PHE A 61 -0.04 -1.60 -5.44
CA PHE A 61 0.86 -2.28 -4.52
C PHE A 61 0.95 -3.78 -4.79
N VAL A 62 -0.20 -4.46 -4.92
CA VAL A 62 -0.25 -5.90 -5.23
C VAL A 62 0.35 -6.17 -6.60
N THR A 63 0.14 -5.28 -7.57
CA THR A 63 0.73 -5.39 -8.91
C THR A 63 2.25 -5.31 -8.86
N LYS A 64 2.82 -4.35 -8.12
CA LYS A 64 4.28 -4.25 -7.92
C LYS A 64 4.85 -5.44 -7.17
N LEU A 65 4.16 -5.93 -6.14
CA LEU A 65 4.56 -7.15 -5.43
C LEU A 65 4.65 -8.35 -6.36
N LYS A 66 3.64 -8.54 -7.24
CA LYS A 66 3.66 -9.59 -8.26
C LYS A 66 4.84 -9.44 -9.20
N GLU A 67 5.17 -8.21 -9.60
CA GLU A 67 6.32 -7.94 -10.45
C GLU A 67 7.65 -8.26 -9.75
N TYR A 68 7.82 -7.83 -8.50
CA TYR A 68 9.03 -8.11 -7.71
C TYR A 68 9.19 -9.59 -7.41
N SER A 69 8.09 -10.31 -7.20
CA SER A 69 8.10 -11.75 -6.99
C SER A 69 8.61 -12.55 -8.20
N LYS A 70 8.70 -11.96 -9.39
CA LYS A 70 9.30 -12.62 -10.57
C LYS A 70 10.82 -12.63 -10.53
N SER A 71 11.43 -11.82 -9.67
CA SER A 71 12.88 -11.79 -9.49
C SER A 71 13.32 -12.83 -8.47
N ASP A 72 14.46 -13.47 -8.73
CA ASP A 72 15.11 -14.36 -7.75
C ASP A 72 15.71 -13.60 -6.55
N LYS A 73 15.76 -12.27 -6.61
CA LYS A 73 16.21 -11.42 -5.51
C LYS A 73 15.09 -11.24 -4.48
N PRO A 74 15.43 -11.05 -3.19
CA PRO A 74 14.43 -10.69 -2.20
C PRO A 74 13.68 -9.40 -2.56
N ILE A 75 12.36 -9.39 -2.33
CA ILE A 75 11.45 -8.29 -2.73
C ILE A 75 11.94 -6.91 -2.25
N TRP A 76 12.48 -6.83 -1.03
CA TRP A 76 12.99 -5.57 -0.47
C TRP A 76 14.21 -5.02 -1.22
N VAL A 77 15.03 -5.88 -1.82
CA VAL A 77 16.20 -5.46 -2.62
C VAL A 77 15.72 -4.87 -3.94
N VAL A 78 14.80 -5.55 -4.62
CA VAL A 78 14.23 -5.09 -5.89
C VAL A 78 13.49 -3.77 -5.71
N ALA A 79 12.69 -3.65 -4.64
CA ALA A 79 11.99 -2.41 -4.31
C ALA A 79 12.96 -1.24 -4.04
N ALA A 80 14.05 -1.48 -3.30
CA ALA A 80 15.07 -0.46 -3.06
C ALA A 80 15.84 -0.07 -4.33
N GLU A 81 16.11 -1.02 -5.22
CA GLU A 81 16.72 -0.77 -6.53
C GLU A 81 15.80 0.10 -7.41
N GLU A 82 14.50 -0.20 -7.47
CA GLU A 82 13.54 0.60 -8.23
C GLU A 82 13.38 2.01 -7.63
N GLU A 83 13.33 2.14 -6.30
CA GLU A 83 13.25 3.44 -5.66
C GLU A 83 14.48 4.30 -5.95
N ARG A 84 15.69 3.71 -5.93
CA ARG A 84 16.92 4.40 -6.33
C ARG A 84 16.88 4.86 -7.78
N LYS A 85 16.41 4.00 -8.70
CA LYS A 85 16.24 4.35 -10.12
C LYS A 85 15.24 5.48 -10.30
N ARG A 86 14.09 5.43 -9.63
CA ARG A 86 13.05 6.46 -9.68
C ARG A 86 13.55 7.80 -9.16
N ARG A 87 14.32 7.81 -8.06
CA ARG A 87 14.93 9.04 -7.52
C ARG A 87 15.98 9.63 -8.47
N ALA A 88 16.83 8.79 -9.07
CA ALA A 88 17.80 9.24 -10.05
C ALA A 88 17.13 9.87 -11.28
N GLN A 89 16.11 9.22 -11.84
CA GLN A 89 15.34 9.75 -12.97
C GLN A 89 14.61 11.06 -12.64
N ALA A 90 14.09 11.19 -11.42
CA ALA A 90 13.44 12.43 -11.00
C ALA A 90 14.43 13.61 -10.92
N LEU A 91 15.66 13.35 -10.45
CA LEU A 91 16.72 14.36 -10.41
C LEU A 91 17.17 14.75 -11.81
N GLU A 92 17.43 13.78 -12.70
CA GLU A 92 17.80 14.04 -14.09
C GLU A 92 16.71 14.84 -14.82
N GLY A 93 15.44 14.44 -14.68
CA GLY A 93 14.30 15.15 -15.27
C GLY A 93 14.08 16.56 -14.72
N SER A 94 14.49 16.82 -13.47
CA SER A 94 14.46 18.18 -12.91
C SER A 94 15.58 19.06 -13.47
N GLN A 95 16.79 18.52 -13.65
CA GLN A 95 17.91 19.24 -14.21
C GLN A 95 17.69 19.60 -15.67
N THR A 96 17.14 18.68 -16.47
CA THR A 96 16.83 18.97 -17.89
C THR A 96 15.81 20.09 -18.03
N ARG A 97 14.76 20.10 -17.20
CA ARG A 97 13.77 21.20 -17.18
C ARG A 97 14.39 22.54 -16.80
N ILE A 98 15.26 22.57 -15.79
CA ILE A 98 15.96 23.80 -15.38
C ILE A 98 16.87 24.31 -16.52
N LEU A 99 17.60 23.42 -17.18
CA LEU A 99 18.46 23.78 -18.32
C LEU A 99 17.62 24.29 -19.50
N GLU A 100 16.49 23.66 -19.80
CA GLU A 100 15.59 24.07 -20.87
C GLU A 100 14.93 25.43 -20.56
N GLU A 101 14.47 25.66 -19.33
CA GLU A 101 13.96 26.96 -18.88
C GLU A 101 15.03 28.06 -18.95
N SER A 102 16.29 27.74 -18.61
CA SER A 102 17.40 28.68 -18.70
C SER A 102 17.72 29.05 -20.15
N ARG A 103 17.65 28.07 -21.06
CA ARG A 103 17.86 28.27 -22.50
C ARG A 103 16.76 29.13 -23.12
N ILE A 104 15.48 28.85 -22.79
CA ILE A 104 14.33 29.64 -23.25
C ILE A 104 14.44 31.09 -22.73
N ARG A 105 14.87 31.28 -21.48
CA ARG A 105 15.08 32.62 -20.89
C ARG A 105 16.20 33.39 -21.59
N GLU A 106 17.28 32.72 -22.00
CA GLU A 106 18.40 33.32 -22.71
C GLU A 106 18.01 33.71 -24.15
N GLU A 107 17.26 32.86 -24.86
CA GLU A 107 16.71 33.17 -26.19
C GLU A 107 15.75 34.38 -26.15
N LEU A 108 14.90 34.49 -25.12
CA LEU A 108 14.02 35.65 -24.88
C LEU A 108 14.78 36.95 -24.53
N ARG A 109 16.04 36.84 -24.08
CA ARG A 109 16.93 37.99 -23.79
C ARG A 109 17.71 38.46 -25.03
N GLY A 110 17.71 37.68 -26.12
CA GLY A 110 18.16 38.07 -27.45
C GLY A 110 17.19 39.03 -28.16
N PRO A 111 17.56 39.58 -29.32
CA PRO A 111 17.70 41.00 -29.68
C PRO A 111 16.44 41.89 -29.59
N GLN A 112 15.76 41.96 -28.44
CA GLN A 112 14.75 43.00 -28.14
C GLN A 112 15.30 44.19 -27.34
N GLY A 113 16.63 44.34 -27.29
CA GLY A 113 17.34 45.42 -26.58
C GLY A 113 18.05 46.45 -27.47
N SER A 114 17.94 46.36 -28.79
CA SER A 114 18.63 47.28 -29.73
C SER A 114 17.66 48.03 -30.64
N LYS A 115 16.76 48.81 -30.03
CA LYS A 115 16.13 49.97 -30.69
C LYS A 115 16.14 51.14 -29.71
N LYS A 116 17.25 51.89 -29.71
CA LYS A 116 17.31 53.30 -29.34
C LYS A 116 17.95 54.03 -30.51
#